data_AF-K1T325-F1
#
_entry.id   AF-K1T325-F1
#
_cell.length_a   1.000
_cell.length_b   1.000
_cell.length_c   1.000
_cell.angle_alpha   90.00
_cell.angle_beta   90.00
_cell.angle_gamma   90.00
#
_symmetry.space_group_name_H-M   'P 1'
#
loop_
_entity.id
_entity.type
_entity.pdbx_description
1 polymer ?
#
loop_
_entity_poly.entity_id
_entity_poly.type
_entity_poly.pdbx_seq_one_letter_code
_entity_poly.pdbx_strand_id
1 'polypeptide(L)' 'MAKTAFKGAPVTLAGEFVKVGTSAPEFTLVKGDLSNYTLKDGKGKYLILNIFPSL' A
#
# COMPACT_ATOMS: atom_id res chain seq x y z
N MET A 1 -1.97 16.94 -0.45
CA MET A 1 -0.87 16.00 -0.75
C MET A 1 -0.10 15.73 0.53
N ALA A 2 0.11 14.45 0.86
CA ALA A 2 0.90 14.08 2.02
C ALA A 2 2.40 14.35 1.78
N LYS A 3 3.12 14.73 2.83
CA LYS A 3 4.58 14.92 2.81
C LYS A 3 5.22 13.91 3.76
N THR A 4 6.37 13.39 3.36
CA THR A 4 7.23 12.54 4.20
C THR A 4 8.66 13.09 4.19
N ALA A 5 9.57 12.45 4.91
CA ALA A 5 11.00 12.75 4.86
C ALA A 5 11.80 11.51 4.46
N PHE A 6 12.67 11.62 3.46
CA PHE A 6 13.63 10.60 3.09
C PHE A 6 15.03 11.07 3.51
N LYS A 7 15.64 10.38 4.48
CA LYS A 7 16.93 10.79 5.08
C LYS A 7 16.93 12.25 5.56
N GLY A 8 15.80 12.72 6.11
CA GLY A 8 15.62 14.10 6.58
C GLY A 8 15.22 15.12 5.50
N ALA A 9 15.33 14.77 4.22
CA ALA A 9 14.88 15.64 3.12
C ALA A 9 13.37 15.49 2.89
N PRO A 10 12.58 16.59 2.83
CA PRO A 10 11.16 16.53 2.54
C PRO A 10 10.88 15.95 1.15
N VAL A 11 9.92 15.03 1.07
CA VAL A 11 9.46 14.41 -0.18
C VAL A 11 7.93 14.49 -0.25
N THR A 12 7.42 14.88 -1.42
CA THR A 12 5.99 14.87 -1.71
C THR A 12 5.55 13.48 -2.12
N LEU A 13 4.49 12.97 -1.52
CA LEU A 13 3.87 11.71 -1.93
C LEU A 13 2.87 11.96 -3.07
N ALA A 14 2.93 11.11 -4.09
CA ALA A 14 1.93 11.09 -5.15
C ALA A 14 0.63 10.45 -4.66
N GLY A 15 -0.50 10.91 -5.20
CA GLY A 15 -1.82 10.42 -4.83
C GLY A 15 -2.32 10.94 -3.48
N GLU A 16 -3.37 10.30 -2.98
CA GLU A 16 -3.99 10.62 -1.71
C GLU A 16 -3.79 9.50 -0.69
N PHE A 17 -3.56 9.87 0.56
CA PHE A 17 -3.42 8.90 1.63
C PHE A 17 -4.81 8.36 2.02
N VAL A 18 -4.91 7.03 2.12
CA VAL A 18 -6.15 6.34 2.50
C VAL A 18 -6.60 6.75 3.89
N LYS A 19 -7.91 6.92 4.09
CA LYS A 19 -8.49 7.37 5.36
C LYS A 19 -9.20 6.22 6.08
N VAL A 20 -9.24 6.28 7.40
CA VAL A 20 -10.00 5.30 8.19
C VAL A 20 -11.47 5.35 7.80
N GLY A 21 -12.10 4.19 7.64
CA GLY A 21 -13.51 4.05 7.25
C GLY A 21 -13.77 4.10 5.75
N THR A 22 -12.79 4.42 4.91
CA THR A 22 -12.95 4.31 3.45
C THR A 22 -12.67 2.90 2.97
N SER A 23 -13.39 2.45 1.95
CA SER A 23 -13.08 1.20 1.25
C SER A 23 -11.64 1.22 0.73
N ALA A 24 -10.91 0.12 0.94
CA ALA A 24 -9.55 0.00 0.44
C ALA A 24 -9.53 0.06 -1.10
N PRO A 25 -8.63 0.84 -1.72
CA PRO A 25 -8.45 0.84 -3.16
C PRO A 25 -8.04 -0.54 -3.68
N GLU A 26 -8.54 -0.91 -4.86
CA GLU A 26 -8.12 -2.13 -5.55
C GLU A 26 -6.63 -2.06 -5.90
N PHE A 27 -5.95 -3.20 -5.80
CA PHE A 27 -4.54 -3.34 -6.18
C PHE A 27 -4.28 -4.73 -6.77
N THR A 28 -3.18 -4.83 -7.52
CA THR A 28 -2.59 -6.08 -7.97
C THR A 28 -1.09 -6.03 -7.67
N LEU A 29 -0.62 -6.97 -6.87
CA LEU A 29 0.79 -7.16 -6.49
C LEU A 29 1.30 -8.49 -7.06
N VAL A 30 2.63 -8.64 -7.07
CA VAL A 30 3.29 -9.86 -7.53
C VAL A 30 3.84 -10.61 -6.32
N LYS A 31 3.50 -11.90 -6.20
CA LYS A 31 4.02 -12.79 -5.16
C LYS A 31 5.42 -13.31 -5.51
N GLY A 32 6.08 -13.95 -4.54
CA GLY A 32 7.37 -14.61 -4.76
C GLY A 32 7.33 -15.76 -5.79
N ASP A 33 6.15 -16.33 -6.03
CA ASP A 33 5.90 -17.34 -7.08
C ASP A 33 5.56 -16.72 -8.45
N LEU A 34 5.69 -15.40 -8.60
CA LEU A 34 5.37 -14.59 -9.78
C LEU A 34 3.87 -14.53 -10.16
N SER A 35 2.97 -15.15 -9.38
CA SER A 35 1.54 -15.01 -9.60
C SER A 35 0.98 -13.76 -8.92
N ASN A 36 -0.21 -13.35 -9.36
CA ASN A 36 -0.84 -12.13 -8.86
C ASN A 36 -1.43 -12.33 -7.46
N TYR A 37 -1.43 -11.25 -6.68
CA TYR A 37 -2.19 -11.11 -5.45
C TYR A 37 -3.00 -9.81 -5.52
N THR A 38 -4.30 -9.90 -5.28
CA THR A 38 -5.26 -8.80 -5.38
C THR A 38 -5.97 -8.57 -4.04
N LEU A 39 -6.65 -7.43 -3.91
CA LEU A 39 -7.48 -7.16 -2.73
C LEU A 39 -8.54 -8.26 -2.51
N LYS A 40 -9.06 -8.85 -3.59
CA LYS A 40 -10.08 -9.92 -3.53
C LYS A 40 -9.56 -11.19 -2.88
N ASP A 41 -8.28 -11.50 -3.03
CA ASP A 41 -7.66 -12.70 -2.45
C ASP A 41 -7.58 -12.63 -0.91
N GLY A 42 -7.64 -11.42 -0.34
CA GLY A 42 -7.68 -11.16 1.10
C GLY A 42 -9.10 -11.12 1.70
N LYS A 43 -10.16 -11.26 0.89
CA LYS A 43 -11.55 -11.07 1.34
C LYS A 43 -11.91 -12.02 2.49
N GLY A 44 -12.62 -11.48 3.49
CA GLY A 44 -13.05 -12.24 4.67
C GLY A 44 -11.99 -12.38 5.76
N LYS A 45 -10.82 -11.75 5.59
CA LYS A 45 -9.75 -11.66 6.60
C LYS A 45 -9.37 -10.20 6.84
N TYR A 46 -8.81 -9.93 8.00
CA TYR A 46 -8.10 -8.68 8.22
C TYR A 46 -6.78 -8.72 7.46
N LEU A 47 -6.52 -7.70 6.64
CA LEU A 47 -5.32 -7.59 5.84
C LEU A 47 -4.46 -6.43 6.37
N ILE A 48 -3.24 -6.74 6.82
CA ILE A 48 -2.26 -5.75 7.27
C ILE A 48 -1.24 -5.56 6.13
N LEU A 49 -1.19 -4.37 5.55
CA LEU A 49 -0.24 -4.02 4.50
C LEU A 49 1.02 -3.39 5.12
N ASN A 50 2.09 -4.16 5.20
CA ASN A 50 3.38 -3.71 5.75
C ASN A 50 4.30 -3.23 4.61
N ILE A 51 4.37 -1.92 4.38
CA ILE A 51 4.95 -1.30 3.17
C ILE A 51 6.32 -0.67 3.48
N PHE A 52 7.34 -1.04 2.71
CA PHE A 52 8.72 -0.56 2.84
C PHE A 52 9.29 -0.07 1.49
N PRO A 53 10.31 0.79 1.48
CA PRO A 53 11.05 1.12 0.26
C PRO A 53 11.73 -0.09 -0.38
N SER A 54 12.22 -1.03 0.44
CA SER A 54 12.78 -2.33 0.06
C SER A 54 12.68 -3.31 1.23
N LEU A 55 12.55 -4.61 0.95
CA LEU A 55 12.65 -5.71 1.94
C LEU A 55 14.08 -6.27 1.99
#